data_AF-A0A924R0X2-F1
#
_entry.id   AF-A0A924R0X2-F1
#
_cell.length_a   1.000
_cell.length_b   1.000
_cell.length_c   1.000
_cell.angle_alpha   90.00
_cell.angle_beta   90.00
_cell.angle_gamma   90.00
#
_symmetry.space_group_name_H-M   'P 1'
#
loop_
_entity.id
_entity.type
_entity.pdbx_description
1 polymer ?
#
loop_
_entity_poly.entity_id
_entity_poly.type
_entity_poly.pdbx_seq_one_letter_code
_entity_poly.pdbx_strand_id
1 'polypeptide(L)'
;MPATELLVSSAGQIADKELLIPTGKEGAHYGHVQDWVTTQLIAKKPVKDVSKLVLVKGIKQWAVYEQKSGAKTVRTVFKIT
;
A
#
# COMPACT_ATOMS: atom_id res chain seq x y z
N MET A 1 -4.62 6.73 -13.12
CA MET A 1 -5.23 7.30 -11.89
C MET A 1 -4.09 7.59 -10.93
N PRO A 2 -4.03 8.80 -10.35
CA PRO A 2 -2.98 9.17 -9.39
C PRO A 2 -3.05 8.30 -8.14
N ALA A 3 -1.88 8.02 -7.57
CA ALA A 3 -1.69 7.15 -6.42
C ALA A 3 -0.88 7.88 -5.35
N THR A 4 -1.47 8.07 -4.17
CA THR A 4 -0.82 8.75 -3.04
C THR A 4 -0.45 7.74 -1.98
N GLU A 5 0.81 7.69 -1.57
CA GLU A 5 1.23 6.88 -0.43
C GLU A 5 0.52 7.32 0.85
N LEU A 6 0.09 6.35 1.65
CA LEU A 6 -0.53 6.60 2.94
C LEU A 6 0.17 5.79 4.01
N LEU A 7 0.51 6.47 5.10
CA LEU A 7 0.86 5.80 6.34
C LEU A 7 -0.41 5.28 7.00
N VAL A 8 -0.46 3.96 7.18
CA VAL A 8 -1.56 3.28 7.84
C VAL A 8 -1.09 2.60 9.11
N SER A 9 -2.01 2.39 10.05
CA SER A 9 -1.83 1.52 11.20
C SER A 9 -2.78 0.34 11.09
N SER A 10 -2.29 -0.86 11.43
CA SER A 10 -3.13 -2.05 11.49
C SER A 10 -4.08 -1.94 12.67
N ALA A 11 -5.37 -2.11 12.40
CA ALA A 11 -6.46 -1.94 13.37
C ALA A 11 -7.20 -3.25 13.66
N GLY A 12 -6.65 -4.38 13.22
CA GLY A 12 -7.23 -5.72 13.39
C GLY A 12 -7.61 -6.35 12.05
N GLN A 13 -8.48 -7.36 12.10
CA GLN A 13 -8.93 -8.12 10.93
C GLN A 13 -10.46 -8.09 10.87
N ILE A 14 -11.01 -7.84 9.68
CA ILE A 14 -12.45 -7.89 9.39
C ILE A 14 -12.65 -8.87 8.25
N ALA A 15 -13.47 -9.92 8.48
CA ALA A 15 -13.83 -10.91 7.46
C ALA A 15 -12.61 -11.45 6.69
N ASP A 16 -11.63 -11.95 7.45
CA ASP A 16 -10.35 -12.49 6.95
C ASP A 16 -9.41 -11.49 6.25
N LYS A 17 -9.81 -10.22 6.12
CA LYS A 17 -8.98 -9.15 5.57
C LYS A 17 -8.45 -8.26 6.67
N GLU A 18 -7.18 -7.85 6.56
CA GLU A 18 -6.59 -6.95 7.55
C GLU A 18 -7.12 -5.53 7.35
N LEU A 19 -7.61 -4.94 8.43
CA LEU A 19 -8.11 -3.57 8.43
C LEU A 19 -6.96 -2.61 8.72
N LEU A 20 -6.71 -1.73 7.76
CA LEU A 20 -5.72 -0.67 7.84
C LEU A 20 -6.44 0.67 8.01
N ILE A 21 -6.04 1.45 9.01
CA ILE A 21 -6.56 2.80 9.24
C ILE A 21 -5.50 3.80 8.80
N PRO A 22 -5.79 4.69 7.84
CA PRO A 22 -4.91 5.80 7.50
C PRO A 22 -4.66 6.68 8.72
N THR A 23 -3.39 6.94 9.01
CA THR A 23 -2.96 7.83 10.10
C THR A 23 -3.08 9.32 9.75
N GLY A 24 -3.53 9.63 8.53
CA GLY A 24 -3.66 10.99 8.01
C GLY A 24 -2.37 11.59 7.46
N LYS A 25 -1.22 10.91 7.59
CA LYS A 25 0.03 11.30 6.93
C LYS A 25 0.10 10.71 5.53
N GLU A 26 0.04 11.59 4.55
CA GLU A 26 0.26 11.26 3.14
C GLU A 26 1.77 11.32 2.84
N GLY A 27 2.24 10.38 2.04
CA GLY A 27 3.63 10.25 1.63
C GLY A 27 3.85 10.79 0.21
N ALA A 28 4.67 10.09 -0.57
CA ALA A 28 4.92 10.47 -1.94
C ALA A 28 3.66 10.31 -2.83
N HIS A 29 3.48 11.27 -3.74
CA HIS A 29 2.42 11.25 -4.75
C HIS A 29 2.98 10.75 -6.07
N TYR A 30 2.26 9.83 -6.71
CA TYR A 30 2.61 9.24 -7.99
C TYR A 30 1.49 9.45 -9.01
N GLY A 31 1.85 9.67 -10.28
CA GLY A 31 0.89 9.78 -11.37
C GLY A 31 0.17 8.44 -11.63
N HIS A 32 0.88 7.33 -11.42
CA HIS A 32 0.34 5.98 -11.40
C HIS A 32 1.03 5.12 -10.35
N VAL A 33 0.31 4.19 -9.72
CA VAL A 33 0.92 3.24 -8.78
C VAL A 33 1.99 2.36 -9.45
N GLN A 34 1.87 2.19 -10.77
CA GLN A 34 2.84 1.44 -11.57
C GLN A 34 4.20 2.15 -11.67
N ASP A 35 4.26 3.48 -11.55
CA ASP A 35 5.52 4.22 -11.52
C ASP A 35 6.35 3.84 -10.29
N TRP A 36 5.68 3.73 -9.15
CA TRP A 36 6.29 3.24 -7.92
C TRP A 36 6.70 1.77 -8.03
N VAL A 37 5.81 0.89 -8.51
CA VAL A 37 6.11 -0.54 -8.71
C VAL A 37 7.34 -0.71 -9.62
N THR A 38 7.39 0.02 -10.73
CA THR A 38 8.51 -0.03 -11.68
C THR A 38 9.81 0.43 -11.01
N THR A 39 9.75 1.48 -10.20
CA THR A 39 10.92 1.96 -9.43
C THR A 39 11.42 0.89 -8.45
N GLN A 40 10.52 0.19 -7.75
CA GLN A 40 10.92 -0.91 -6.85
C GLN A 40 11.53 -2.08 -7.63
N LEU A 41 10.96 -2.45 -8.78
CA LEU A 41 11.49 -3.51 -9.63
C LEU A 41 12.88 -3.16 -10.19
N ILE A 42 13.11 -1.91 -10.61
CA ILE A 42 14.43 -1.41 -11.03
C ILE A 42 15.42 -1.49 -9.85
N ALA A 43 14.98 -1.17 -8.63
CA ALA A 43 15.75 -1.32 -7.42
C ALA A 43 15.93 -2.79 -6.96
N LYS A 44 15.50 -3.77 -7.77
CA LYS A 44 15.52 -5.22 -7.49
C LYS A 44 14.80 -5.59 -6.19
N LYS A 45 13.78 -4.81 -5.82
CA LYS A 45 12.92 -5.07 -4.67
C LYS A 45 11.63 -5.73 -5.16
N PRO A 46 11.43 -7.04 -4.90
CA PRO A 46 10.20 -7.70 -5.30
C PRO A 46 9.03 -7.14 -4.48
N VAL A 47 8.02 -6.66 -5.18
CA VAL A 47 6.75 -6.18 -4.62
C VAL A 47 5.63 -7.16 -4.94
N LYS A 48 4.74 -7.40 -3.99
CA LYS A 48 3.57 -8.26 -4.12
C LYS A 48 2.32 -7.44 -3.85
N ASP A 49 1.37 -7.49 -4.78
CA ASP A 49 0.06 -6.91 -4.57
C ASP A 49 -0.74 -7.75 -3.55
N VAL A 50 -1.12 -7.12 -2.44
CA VAL A 50 -1.98 -7.70 -1.40
C VAL A 50 -3.25 -6.89 -1.20
N SER A 51 -3.60 -5.99 -2.12
CA SER A 51 -4.77 -5.10 -2.04
C SER A 51 -6.07 -5.84 -1.77
N LYS A 52 -6.19 -7.08 -2.26
CA LYS A 52 -7.36 -7.95 -2.07
C LYS A 52 -7.50 -8.51 -0.63
N LEU A 53 -6.41 -8.57 0.12
CA LEU A 53 -6.31 -9.11 1.48
C LEU A 53 -6.41 -8.04 2.57
N VAL A 54 -6.48 -6.77 2.17
CA VAL A 54 -6.50 -5.63 3.08
C VAL A 54 -7.68 -4.72 2.77
N LEU A 55 -8.26 -4.16 3.82
CA LEU A 55 -9.30 -3.15 3.76
C LEU A 55 -8.75 -1.86 4.34
N VAL A 56 -8.85 -0.76 3.59
CA VAL A 56 -8.41 0.54 4.10
C VAL A 56 -9.63 1.37 4.49
N LYS A 57 -9.76 1.69 5.78
CA LYS A 57 -10.92 2.42 6.29
C LYS A 57 -11.01 3.82 5.67
N GLY A 58 -12.19 4.16 5.14
CA GLY A 58 -12.47 5.50 4.62
C GLY A 58 -11.91 5.78 3.22
N ILE A 59 -11.40 4.76 2.52
CA ILE A 59 -10.90 4.89 1.15
C ILE A 59 -11.77 4.03 0.23
N LYS A 60 -12.24 4.60 -0.88
CA LYS A 60 -13.06 3.86 -1.85
C LYS A 60 -12.22 2.94 -2.72
N GLN A 61 -11.04 3.39 -3.14
CA GLN A 61 -10.12 2.65 -3.98
C GLN A 61 -8.70 2.79 -3.45
N TRP A 62 -8.06 1.66 -3.22
CA TRP A 62 -6.70 1.61 -2.69
C TRP A 62 -5.91 0.51 -3.38
N ALA A 63 -4.58 0.62 -3.31
CA ALA A 63 -3.66 -0.43 -3.67
C ALA A 63 -2.66 -0.64 -2.54
N VAL A 64 -2.37 -1.88 -2.18
CA VAL A 64 -1.39 -2.21 -1.13
C VAL A 64 -0.39 -3.19 -1.67
N TYR A 65 0.87 -2.82 -1.52
CA TYR A 65 1.99 -3.64 -1.94
C TYR A 65 2.84 -4.03 -0.73
N GLU A 66 3.16 -5.31 -0.65
CA GLU A 66 4.15 -5.85 0.27
C GLU A 66 5.50 -5.97 -0.44
N GLN A 67 6.56 -5.49 0.21
CA GLN A 67 7.93 -5.72 -0.22
C GLN A 67 8.73 -6.37 0.90
N LYS A 68 9.67 -7.25 0.55
CA LYS A 68 10.65 -7.76 1.51
C LYS A 68 11.83 -6.81 1.59
N SER A 69 12.10 -6.28 2.78
CA SER A 69 13.29 -5.51 3.11
C SER A 69 14.09 -6.28 4.15
N GLY A 70 15.06 -7.07 3.68
CA GLY A 70 15.79 -8.02 4.52
C GLY A 70 14.85 -9.08 5.11
N ALA A 71 14.83 -9.20 6.45
CA ALA A 71 13.95 -10.11 7.18
C ALA A 71 12.55 -9.54 7.46
N LYS A 72 12.28 -8.27 7.12
CA LYS A 72 11.02 -7.60 7.42
C LYS A 72 10.18 -7.43 6.16
N THR A 73 8.87 -7.65 6.27
CA THR A 73 7.90 -7.29 5.23
C THR A 73 7.45 -5.86 5.48
N VAL A 74 7.63 -4.98 4.50
CA VAL A 74 7.16 -3.59 4.53
C VAL A 74 5.93 -3.49 3.64
N ARG A 75 4.85 -2.91 4.16
CA ARG A 75 3.61 -2.67 3.42
C ARG A 75 3.51 -1.20 3.07
N THR A 76 3.28 -0.92 1.79
CA THR A 76 3.01 0.43 1.29
C THR A 76 1.59 0.48 0.78
N VAL A 77 0.79 1.40 1.34
CA VAL A 77 -0.60 1.62 0.95
C VAL A 77 -0.69 2.86 0.07
N PHE A 78 -1.46 2.77 -1.00
CA PHE A 78 -1.76 3.86 -1.91
C PHE A 78 -3.26 4.14 -1.93
N LYS A 79 -3.62 5.41 -1.79
CA LYS A 79 -4.96 5.90 -2.10
C LYS A 79 -5.04 6.19 -3.59
N ILE A 80 -6.00 5.57 -4.26
CA ILE A 80 -6.30 5.84 -5.67
C ILE A 80 -7.49 6.79 -5.71
N THR A 81 -7.33 7.92 -6.40
CA THR A 81 -8.39 8.94 -6.57
C THR A 81 -8.83 9.02 -8.02
#